data_AF-A0A940BS34-F1
#
_entry.id   AF-A0A940BS34-F1
#
_cell.length_a   1.000
_cell.length_b   1.000
_cell.length_c   1.000
_cell.angle_alpha   90.00
_cell.angle_beta   90.00
_cell.angle_gamma   90.00
#
_symmetry.space_group_name_H-M   'P 1'
#
loop_
_entity.id
_entity.type
_entity.pdbx_description
1 polymer ?
#
loop_
_entity_poly.entity_id
_entity_poly.type
_entity_poly.pdbx_seq_one_letter_code
_entity_poly.pdbx_strand_id
1 'polypeptide(L)'
;MKTTDVYERYFEGECEYNGVPRRAAVVKLTAESDCGTIRYDVSVNFFPHRDEEDFAVSYDAYFSKTVFEGKGRRSKKKEAVYLDGLRETADATASEHGGKIFWDRPLTDERRG
;
A
#
# COMPACT_ATOMS: atom_id res chain seq x y z
N MET A 1 -7.96 5.28 18.22
CA MET A 1 -7.38 4.71 16.98
C MET A 1 -6.16 5.50 16.55
N LYS A 2 -4.97 4.87 16.57
CA LYS A 2 -3.72 5.46 16.08
C LYS A 2 -3.24 4.64 14.88
N THR A 3 -3.10 5.29 13.73
CA THR A 3 -2.58 4.68 12.50
C THR A 3 -1.15 5.16 12.29
N THR A 4 -0.30 4.28 11.76
CA THR A 4 1.09 4.62 11.40
C THR A 4 1.45 3.92 10.10
N ASP A 5 2.00 4.70 9.17
CA ASP A 5 2.54 4.19 7.90
C ASP A 5 3.91 3.58 8.17
N VAL A 6 3.94 2.25 8.33
CA VAL A 6 5.18 1.48 8.51
C VAL A 6 6.03 1.56 7.25
N TYR A 7 5.37 1.58 6.10
CA TYR A 7 5.96 1.70 4.78
C TYR A 7 5.04 2.50 3.87
N GLU A 8 5.61 3.37 3.06
CA GLU A 8 4.95 4.00 1.92
C GLU A 8 5.97 4.19 0.79
N ARG A 9 5.58 3.80 -0.42
CA ARG A 9 6.33 4.14 -1.63
C ARG A 9 5.44 4.21 -2.85
N TYR A 10 5.80 5.10 -3.76
CA TYR A 10 5.14 5.30 -5.04
C TYR A 10 5.95 4.63 -6.14
N PHE A 11 5.25 3.98 -7.07
CA PHE A 11 5.81 3.25 -8.20
C PHE A 11 5.06 3.60 -9.47
N GLU A 12 5.70 3.40 -10.62
CA GLU A 12 4.93 3.18 -11.84
C GLU A 12 4.02 1.96 -11.65
N GLY A 13 2.82 2.02 -12.22
CA GLY A 13 1.86 0.93 -12.19
C GLY A 13 0.96 0.96 -13.41
N GLU A 14 0.23 -0.12 -13.64
CA GLU A 14 -0.78 -0.20 -14.68
C GLU A 14 -2.05 -0.75 -14.05
N CYS A 15 -3.17 -0.04 -14.19
CA CYS A 15 -4.49 -0.53 -13.80
C CYS A 15 -5.54 0.21 -14.63
N GLU A 16 -6.61 -0.46 -15.02
CA GLU A 16 -7.79 0.20 -15.58
C GLU A 16 -8.90 0.17 -14.53
N TYR A 17 -9.37 1.35 -14.14
CA TYR A 17 -10.46 1.47 -13.18
C TYR A 17 -11.53 2.42 -13.72
N ASN A 18 -12.76 1.92 -13.84
CA ASN A 18 -13.90 2.64 -14.43
C ASN A 18 -13.61 3.24 -15.81
N GLY A 19 -12.87 2.53 -16.67
CA GLY A 19 -12.50 2.98 -18.02
C GLY A 19 -11.42 4.05 -18.06
N VAL A 20 -10.75 4.34 -16.93
CA VAL A 20 -9.65 5.31 -16.85
C VAL A 20 -8.34 4.57 -16.57
N PRO A 21 -7.33 4.69 -17.44
CA PRO A 21 -6.03 4.05 -17.24
C PRO A 21 -5.22 4.78 -16.15
N ARG A 22 -4.63 4.00 -15.25
CA ARG A 22 -3.82 4.43 -14.11
C ARG A 22 -2.39 4.02 -14.34
N ARG A 23 -1.47 4.97 -14.17
CA ARG A 23 -0.06 4.81 -14.54
C ARG A 23 0.89 4.79 -13.34
N ALA A 24 0.35 4.97 -12.14
CA ALA A 24 1.10 4.91 -10.91
C ALA A 24 0.34 4.14 -9.83
N ALA A 25 1.10 3.61 -8.88
CA ALA A 25 0.61 2.87 -7.73
C ALA A 25 1.30 3.36 -6.45
N VAL A 26 0.54 3.55 -5.39
CA VAL A 26 1.07 3.72 -4.03
C VAL A 26 0.92 2.42 -3.30
N VAL A 27 2.01 1.90 -2.74
CA VAL A 27 1.99 0.74 -1.86
C VAL A 27 2.25 1.21 -0.43
N LYS A 28 1.38 0.83 0.50
CA LYS A 28 1.55 1.11 1.92
C LYS A 28 1.40 -0.14 2.78
N LEU A 29 2.13 -0.15 3.89
CA LEU A 29 1.87 -1.03 5.03
C LEU A 29 1.48 -0.15 6.21
N THR A 30 0.23 -0.24 6.64
CA THR A 30 -0.31 0.55 7.76
C THR A 30 -0.47 -0.31 8.99
N ALA A 31 -0.07 0.21 10.14
CA ALA A 31 -0.32 -0.37 11.45
C ALA A 31 -1.36 0.46 12.19
N GLU A 32 -2.49 -0.13 12.54
CA GLU A 32 -3.57 0.51 13.28
C GLU A 32 -3.71 -0.13 14.66
N SER A 33 -3.54 0.68 15.70
CA SER A 33 -3.75 0.24 17.09
C SER A 33 -4.99 0.88 17.68
N ASP A 34 -5.89 0.04 18.20
CA ASP A 34 -7.04 0.48 18.97
C ASP A 34 -7.40 -0.53 20.07
N CYS A 35 -7.70 -0.03 21.28
CA CYS A 35 -8.18 -0.83 22.41
C CYS A 35 -7.40 -2.14 22.73
N GLY A 36 -6.08 -2.16 22.51
CA GLY A 36 -5.24 -3.35 22.76
C GLY A 36 -5.21 -4.38 21.62
N THR A 37 -5.83 -4.05 20.49
CA THR A 37 -5.75 -4.77 19.22
C THR A 37 -4.84 -4.00 18.27
N ILE A 38 -4.07 -4.73 17.48
CA ILE A 38 -3.23 -4.21 16.39
C ILE A 38 -3.65 -4.89 15.09
N ARG A 39 -3.88 -4.07 14.06
CA ARG A 39 -4.14 -4.49 12.69
C ARG A 39 -3.01 -4.01 11.80
N TYR A 40 -2.56 -4.88 10.90
CA TYR A 40 -1.63 -4.53 9.83
C TYR A 40 -2.33 -4.76 8.49
N ASP A 41 -2.36 -3.72 7.66
CA ASP A 41 -2.98 -3.74 6.35
C ASP A 41 -1.95 -3.37 5.28
N VAL A 42 -1.94 -4.14 4.20
CA VAL A 42 -1.25 -3.76 2.97
C VAL A 42 -2.27 -3.11 2.05
N SER A 43 -1.97 -1.93 1.54
CA SER A 43 -2.84 -1.21 0.61
C SER A 43 -2.11 -0.86 -0.69
N VAL A 44 -2.82 -0.97 -1.80
CA VAL A 44 -2.39 -0.54 -3.13
C VAL A 44 -3.41 0.47 -3.66
N ASN A 45 -2.96 1.65 -4.05
CA ASN A 45 -3.82 2.68 -4.66
C ASN A 45 -3.31 3.03 -6.05
N PHE A 46 -4.11 2.80 -7.09
CA PHE A 46 -3.78 3.18 -8.46
C PHE A 46 -4.38 4.54 -8.84
N PHE A 47 -3.56 5.42 -9.41
CA PHE A 47 -3.96 6.78 -9.78
C PHE A 47 -3.44 7.17 -11.18
N PRO A 48 -4.09 8.14 -11.87
CA PRO A 48 -3.82 8.42 -13.28
C PRO A 48 -2.39 8.90 -13.55
N HIS A 49 -1.81 9.61 -12.58
CA HIS A 49 -0.47 10.22 -12.59
C HIS A 49 -0.08 10.80 -13.96
N ARG A 50 -0.57 12.01 -14.21
CA ARG A 50 -0.24 12.86 -15.36
C ARG A 50 0.90 13.81 -15.03
N ASP A 51 1.04 14.20 -13.76
CA ASP A 51 2.12 15.04 -13.23
C ASP A 51 2.37 14.78 -11.73
N GLU A 52 3.38 15.43 -11.15
CA GLU A 52 3.76 15.29 -9.74
C GLU A 52 2.69 15.81 -8.75
N GLU A 53 1.75 16.66 -9.17
CA GLU A 53 0.68 17.14 -8.27
C GLU A 53 -0.34 16.03 -7.96
N ASP A 54 -0.44 15.02 -8.82
CA ASP A 54 -1.35 13.88 -8.65
C ASP A 54 -0.99 12.95 -7.47
N PHE A 55 0.19 13.09 -6.85
CA PHE A 55 0.57 12.30 -5.67
C PHE A 55 -0.33 12.54 -4.45
N ALA A 56 -1.12 13.62 -4.45
CA ALA A 56 -2.08 13.95 -3.40
C ALA A 56 -3.43 13.20 -3.50
N VAL A 57 -3.69 12.44 -4.57
CA VAL A 57 -4.98 11.77 -4.81
C VAL A 57 -5.04 10.41 -4.09
N SER A 58 -5.82 10.33 -3.00
CA SER A 58 -5.82 9.17 -2.10
C SER A 58 -6.98 8.16 -2.26
N TYR A 59 -7.98 8.41 -3.12
CA TYR A 59 -9.26 7.67 -3.08
C TYR A 59 -9.78 7.21 -4.44
N ASP A 60 -8.90 6.79 -5.34
CA ASP A 60 -9.35 6.45 -6.69
C ASP A 60 -9.57 4.93 -6.84
N ALA A 61 -8.52 4.16 -7.15
CA ALA A 61 -8.57 2.71 -7.19
C ALA A 61 -7.80 2.14 -5.99
N TYR A 62 -8.39 2.29 -4.80
CA TYR A 62 -7.81 1.83 -3.52
C TYR A 62 -8.26 0.40 -3.20
N PHE A 63 -7.27 -0.46 -2.96
CA PHE A 63 -7.46 -1.84 -2.56
C PHE A 63 -6.61 -2.12 -1.33
N SER A 64 -7.12 -2.93 -0.40
CA SER A 64 -6.37 -3.27 0.82
C SER A 64 -6.64 -4.68 1.28
N LYS A 65 -5.64 -5.27 1.92
CA LYS A 65 -5.69 -6.60 2.50
C LYS A 65 -5.08 -6.60 3.90
N THR A 66 -5.86 -7.07 4.86
CA THR A 66 -5.38 -7.27 6.23
C THR A 66 -4.45 -8.47 6.27
N VAL A 67 -3.17 -8.24 6.60
CA VAL A 67 -2.16 -9.30 6.74
C VAL A 67 -2.08 -9.83 8.17
N PHE A 68 -2.55 -9.05 9.14
CA PHE A 68 -2.65 -9.49 10.53
C PHE A 68 -3.67 -8.65 11.29
N GLU A 69 -4.43 -9.32 12.17
CA GLU A 69 -5.22 -8.67 13.21
C GLU A 69 -5.13 -9.50 14.48
N GLY A 70 -4.92 -8.85 15.62
CA GLY A 70 -4.95 -9.56 16.90
C GLY A 70 -4.58 -8.70 18.09
N LYS A 71 -4.65 -9.32 19.27
CA LYS A 71 -4.27 -8.65 20.53
C LYS A 71 -2.79 -8.32 20.56
N GLY A 72 -2.46 -7.13 21.02
CA GLY A 72 -1.09 -6.71 21.29
C GLY A 72 -0.82 -5.26 20.92
N ARG A 73 0.47 -4.98 20.73
CA ARG A 73 1.00 -3.66 20.35
C ARG A 73 1.87 -3.78 19.11
N ARG A 74 2.13 -2.63 18.49
CA ARG A 74 3.10 -2.47 17.40
C ARG A 74 4.45 -3.09 17.76
N SER A 75 5.05 -3.84 16.83
CA SER A 75 6.36 -4.48 17.03
C SER A 75 7.18 -4.41 15.75
N LYS A 76 8.37 -3.80 15.84
CA LYS A 76 9.33 -3.74 14.72
C LYS A 76 9.71 -5.12 14.19
N LYS A 77 9.73 -6.15 15.04
CA LYS A 77 10.00 -7.53 14.62
C LYS A 77 8.88 -8.08 13.74
N LYS A 78 7.61 -7.80 14.08
CA LYS A 78 6.47 -8.23 13.25
C LYS A 78 6.43 -7.45 11.94
N GLU A 79 6.73 -6.16 11.99
CA GLU A 79 6.79 -5.31 10.80
C GLU A 79 7.81 -5.80 9.79
N ALA A 80 9.00 -6.21 10.23
CA ALA A 80 9.99 -6.81 9.32
C ALA A 80 9.41 -8.02 8.57
N VAL A 81 8.69 -8.91 9.26
CA VAL A 81 8.04 -10.08 8.63
C VAL A 81 7.00 -9.66 7.59
N TYR A 82 6.19 -8.64 7.88
CA TYR A 82 5.18 -8.15 6.93
C TYR A 82 5.79 -7.34 5.78
N LEU A 83 6.92 -6.67 6.01
CA LEU A 83 7.70 -6.02 4.98
C LEU A 83 8.30 -7.03 4.00
N ASP A 84 8.83 -8.15 4.51
CA ASP A 84 9.37 -9.22 3.67
C ASP A 84 8.29 -9.82 2.74
N GLY A 85 7.05 -9.93 3.23
CA GLY A 85 5.89 -10.39 2.46
C GLY A 85 5.11 -9.29 1.72
N LEU A 86 5.56 -8.02 1.80
CA LEU A 86 4.81 -6.87 1.30
C LEU A 86 4.60 -6.95 -0.20
N ARG A 87 5.68 -7.25 -0.94
CA ARG A 87 5.65 -7.30 -2.40
C ARG A 87 4.68 -8.34 -2.91
N GLU A 88 4.75 -9.57 -2.39
CA GLU A 88 3.86 -10.65 -2.76
C GLU A 88 2.40 -10.30 -2.46
N THR A 89 2.13 -9.72 -1.29
CA THR A 89 0.77 -9.31 -0.89
C THR A 89 0.23 -8.21 -1.80
N ALA A 90 1.04 -7.18 -2.08
CA ALA A 90 0.65 -6.05 -2.93
C ALA A 90 0.46 -6.48 -4.39
N ASP A 91 1.34 -7.34 -4.93
CA ASP A 91 1.21 -7.89 -6.29
C ASP A 91 -0.05 -8.77 -6.41
N ALA A 92 -0.34 -9.59 -5.42
CA ALA A 92 -1.56 -10.39 -5.39
C ALA A 92 -2.82 -9.49 -5.36
N THR A 93 -2.85 -8.49 -4.47
CA THR A 93 -3.96 -7.53 -4.38
C THR A 93 -4.11 -6.71 -5.66
N ALA A 94 -3.02 -6.26 -6.28
CA ALA A 94 -3.07 -5.57 -7.57
C ALA A 94 -3.65 -6.48 -8.67
N SER A 95 -3.12 -7.71 -8.78
CA SER A 95 -3.53 -8.68 -9.81
C SER A 95 -5.00 -9.08 -9.71
N GLU A 96 -5.54 -9.25 -8.49
CA GLU A 96 -6.97 -9.50 -8.24
C GLU A 96 -7.88 -8.44 -8.86
N HIS A 97 -7.36 -7.22 -9.06
CA HIS A 97 -8.07 -6.08 -9.63
C HIS A 97 -7.56 -5.66 -11.02
N GLY A 98 -6.82 -6.55 -11.71
CA GLY A 98 -6.28 -6.28 -13.05
C GLY A 98 -5.19 -5.21 -13.06
N GLY A 99 -4.58 -4.94 -11.91
CA GLY A 99 -3.47 -4.01 -11.72
C GLY A 99 -2.11 -4.69 -11.72
N LYS A 100 -1.06 -3.91 -11.98
CA LYS A 100 0.35 -4.33 -11.96
C LYS A 100 1.23 -3.23 -11.39
N ILE A 101 2.18 -3.59 -10.54
CA ILE A 101 3.12 -2.66 -9.90
C ILE A 101 4.52 -2.89 -10.48
N PHE A 102 5.21 -1.82 -10.90
CA PHE A 102 6.57 -1.89 -11.42
C PHE A 102 7.58 -1.54 -10.33
N TRP A 103 7.96 -2.55 -9.53
CA TRP A 103 8.86 -2.40 -8.38
C TRP A 103 10.27 -1.86 -8.72
N ASP A 104 10.71 -2.06 -9.95
CA ASP A 104 11.97 -1.55 -10.49
C ASP A 104 11.90 -0.08 -10.92
N ARG A 105 10.71 0.53 -10.89
CA ARG A 105 10.45 1.92 -11.31
C ARG A 105 9.79 2.73 -10.21
N PRO A 106 10.53 3.01 -9.11
CA PRO A 106 10.02 3.86 -8.05
C PRO A 106 9.90 5.31 -8.52
N LEU A 107 8.78 5.95 -8.20
CA LEU A 107 8.54 7.38 -8.46
C LEU A 107 8.99 8.25 -7.29
N THR A 108 9.06 7.68 -6.08
CA THR A 108 9.54 8.37 -4.88
C THR A 108 10.53 7.51 -4.10
N ASP A 109 11.24 8.18 -3.19
CA ASP A 109 11.95 7.50 -2.12
C ASP A 109 10.98 6.75 -1.21
N GLU A 110 11.52 5.71 -0.58
CA GLU A 110 10.81 4.91 0.40
C GLU A 110 10.67 5.67 1.73
N ARG A 111 9.45 5.69 2.28
CA ARG A 111 9.16 6.26 3.59
C ARG A 111 8.88 5.14 4.59
N ARG A 112 9.46 5.25 5.79
CA ARG A 112 9.22 4.35 6.92
C ARG A 112 8.90 5.14 8.19
N GLY A 113 7.86 4.75 8.92
CA GLY A 113 7.40 5.39 10.17
C GLY A 113 7.04 4.39 11.26
#